data_AF-A0A9P6VUA7-F1
#
_entry.id   AF-A0A9P6VUA7-F1
#
_cell.length_a   1.000
_cell.length_b   1.000
_cell.length_c   1.000
_cell.angle_alpha   90.00
_cell.angle_beta   90.00
_cell.angle_gamma   90.00
#
_symmetry.space_group_name_H-M   'P 1'
#
loop_
_entity.id
_entity.type
_entity.pdbx_description
1 polymer ?
#
loop_
_entity_poly.entity_id
_entity_poly.type
_entity_poly.pdbx_seq_one_letter_code
_entity_poly.pdbx_strand_id
1 'polypeptide(L)'
;MEATSLSAVDTVYSADAVEFCPGRPGLLACGTYQVVKDESSVPAAEANSAGAAADGEEDPTAASTSPEFTRYGRCLLYQIDSEGKNLKELQRFDGPAILDMKSPRRWNDRSVLAIADAKGHVQLHALQDGGEKLEPLDTIACTDESTLCLSLDWSTRRQSTPDPASIVVSLSSGSICRLEGETSFEVTSTWHAHDFEPWIAAFDCWEPTTVWTGGDDLTLKGWDLRQGCDRPTFVNKRTFEGGVTSIQSHQTRENLYDSRVRLFDKRKPLVPLTEHDAEGGIWRLKWHPTDPTRLLVAGMHGGFKVVDFDGLALNDGVDADGWLTPGQGRLHTRFDKHESLAYGADWSDGGRTAEGRDLVASCSFYDHMLHVWSC
;
A
#
# COMPACT_ATOMS: atom_id res chain seq x y z
N MET A 1 6.04 5.94 23.45
CA MET A 1 7.51 5.84 23.67
C MET A 1 8.21 5.98 22.31
N GLU A 2 9.53 6.22 22.25
CA GLU A 2 10.27 6.26 20.98
C GLU A 2 10.90 4.88 20.73
N ALA A 3 10.69 4.32 19.55
CA ALA A 3 11.22 3.02 19.16
C ALA A 3 12.73 3.09 18.86
N THR A 4 13.41 1.96 19.02
CA THR A 4 14.85 1.85 18.78
C THR A 4 15.12 1.44 17.35
N SER A 5 15.92 2.22 16.61
CA SER A 5 16.47 1.77 15.32
C SER A 5 17.50 0.67 15.57
N LEU A 6 17.41 -0.43 14.83
CA LEU A 6 18.28 -1.59 14.95
C LEU A 6 19.30 -1.65 13.82
N SER A 7 18.84 -1.43 12.59
CA SER A 7 19.69 -1.29 11.40
C SER A 7 19.03 -0.37 10.38
N ALA A 8 19.83 0.13 9.45
CA ALA A 8 19.37 1.00 8.37
C ALA A 8 20.26 0.87 7.14
N VAL A 9 19.72 1.13 5.96
CA VAL A 9 20.45 1.15 4.69
C VAL A 9 19.90 2.25 3.78
N ASP A 10 20.79 2.89 3.02
CA ASP A 10 20.44 3.74 1.90
C ASP A 10 20.17 2.87 0.67
N THR A 11 18.94 2.93 0.15
CA THR A 11 18.50 2.14 -1.01
C THR A 11 18.89 2.76 -2.36
N VAL A 12 19.55 3.92 -2.33
CA VAL A 12 20.03 4.76 -3.45
C VAL A 12 18.92 5.50 -4.20
N TYR A 13 17.74 4.88 -4.34
CA TYR A 13 16.53 5.48 -4.90
C TYR A 13 15.49 5.71 -3.81
N SER A 14 14.43 6.47 -4.08
CA SER A 14 13.38 6.65 -3.08
C SER A 14 12.75 5.32 -2.69
N ALA A 15 12.72 5.01 -1.40
CA ALA A 15 12.21 3.74 -0.90
C ALA A 15 10.70 3.87 -0.66
N ASP A 16 9.92 3.09 -1.40
CA ASP A 16 8.49 3.33 -1.59
C ASP A 16 7.62 2.27 -0.91
N ALA A 17 7.94 1.01 -1.13
CA ALA A 17 7.22 -0.12 -0.58
C ALA A 17 8.15 -1.05 0.20
N VAL A 18 7.63 -1.63 1.27
CA VAL A 18 8.32 -2.68 2.03
C VAL A 18 7.30 -3.74 2.44
N GLU A 19 7.65 -5.01 2.27
CA GLU A 19 6.81 -6.15 2.61
C GLU A 19 7.68 -7.27 3.21
N PHE A 20 7.32 -7.77 4.40
CA PHE A 20 7.92 -8.97 4.95
C PHE A 20 7.34 -10.23 4.29
N CYS A 21 8.13 -11.30 4.26
CA CYS A 21 7.67 -12.60 3.80
C CYS A 21 6.94 -13.34 4.95
N PRO A 22 5.66 -13.70 4.79
CA PRO A 22 4.93 -14.48 5.78
C PRO A 22 5.61 -15.82 6.04
N GLY A 23 5.66 -16.24 7.31
CA GLY A 23 6.35 -17.46 7.74
C GLY A 23 7.89 -17.43 7.61
N ARG A 24 8.49 -16.33 7.15
CA ARG A 24 9.95 -16.11 7.12
C ARG A 24 10.27 -14.73 7.73
N PRO A 25 10.23 -14.62 9.07
CA PRO A 25 10.33 -13.33 9.76
C PRO A 25 11.56 -12.50 9.34
N GLY A 26 12.67 -13.15 9.03
CA GLY A 26 13.88 -12.44 8.65
C GLY A 26 13.94 -11.96 7.19
N LEU A 27 12.98 -12.29 6.33
CA LEU A 27 13.06 -11.99 4.90
C LEU A 27 12.08 -10.87 4.53
N LEU A 28 12.57 -9.82 3.87
CA LEU A 28 11.73 -8.70 3.43
C LEU A 28 12.17 -8.20 2.05
N ALA A 29 11.22 -7.69 1.28
CA ALA A 29 11.44 -7.01 0.01
C ALA A 29 11.20 -5.51 0.16
N CYS A 30 12.03 -4.69 -0.49
CA CYS A 30 11.86 -3.24 -0.59
C CYS A 30 11.83 -2.83 -2.07
N GLY A 31 10.82 -2.05 -2.44
CA GLY A 31 10.61 -1.52 -3.78
C GLY A 31 10.96 -0.04 -3.81
N THR A 32 11.62 0.40 -4.87
CA THR A 32 12.05 1.79 -5.00
C THR A 32 11.45 2.50 -6.19
N TYR A 33 11.50 3.83 -6.13
CA TYR A 33 11.01 4.76 -7.13
C TYR A 33 12.08 5.83 -7.42
N GLN A 34 12.33 6.11 -8.69
CA GLN A 34 13.25 7.15 -9.14
C GLN A 34 12.73 7.80 -10.42
N VAL A 35 12.74 9.13 -10.45
CA VAL A 35 12.42 9.90 -11.67
C VAL A 35 13.72 10.38 -12.31
N VAL A 36 13.86 10.17 -13.60
CA VAL A 36 14.92 10.75 -14.42
C VAL A 36 14.24 11.62 -15.48
N LYS A 37 14.59 12.91 -15.49
CA LYS A 37 14.12 13.84 -16.53
C LYS A 37 14.87 13.57 -17.82
N ASP A 38 14.18 13.53 -18.94
CA ASP A 38 14.83 13.40 -20.22
C ASP A 38 15.48 14.73 -20.62
N GLU A 39 16.82 14.80 -20.58
CA GLU A 39 17.60 15.99 -20.94
C GLU A 39 17.47 16.38 -22.42
N SER A 40 16.84 15.54 -23.26
CA SER A 40 16.54 15.85 -24.66
C SER A 40 15.31 16.74 -24.87
N SER A 41 14.51 16.95 -23.81
CA SER A 41 13.38 17.88 -23.84
C SER A 41 13.86 19.32 -23.62
N VAL A 42 14.10 20.04 -24.73
CA VAL A 42 14.49 21.45 -24.71
C VAL A 42 13.38 22.26 -24.03
N PRO A 43 13.64 23.05 -22.96
CA PRO A 43 12.65 23.96 -22.43
C PRO A 43 12.36 25.02 -23.50
N ALA A 44 11.09 25.18 -23.88
CA ALA A 44 10.69 26.36 -24.64
C ALA A 44 10.97 27.59 -23.76
N ALA A 45 12.00 28.33 -24.15
CA ALA A 45 12.57 29.42 -23.37
C ALA A 45 11.55 30.54 -23.13
N GLU A 46 11.72 31.13 -21.95
CA GLU A 46 11.31 32.47 -21.53
C GLU A 46 11.23 33.48 -22.69
N ALA A 47 10.01 33.94 -22.98
CA ALA A 47 9.77 35.21 -23.67
C ALA A 47 8.42 35.77 -23.24
N ASN A 48 8.41 36.52 -22.13
CA ASN A 48 7.84 37.87 -22.01
C ASN A 48 7.47 38.22 -20.56
N SER A 49 8.38 38.94 -19.90
CA SER A 49 7.99 39.90 -18.87
C SER A 49 7.52 41.20 -19.54
N ALA A 50 6.22 41.51 -19.49
CA ALA A 50 5.67 42.87 -19.32
C ALA A 50 4.14 42.92 -19.54
N GLY A 51 3.39 43.08 -18.44
CA GLY A 51 2.29 44.06 -18.34
C GLY A 51 0.94 43.81 -19.04
N ALA A 52 -0.11 43.91 -18.22
CA ALA A 52 -1.49 44.34 -18.50
C ALA A 52 -2.57 43.26 -18.66
N ALA A 53 -3.67 43.52 -17.94
CA ALA A 53 -4.87 42.71 -17.76
C ALA A 53 -5.78 42.65 -18.98
N ALA A 54 -6.52 41.54 -19.10
CA ALA A 54 -7.96 41.42 -19.37
C ALA A 54 -8.28 40.19 -20.23
N ASP A 55 -9.22 39.39 -19.73
CA ASP A 55 -10.20 38.52 -20.41
C ASP A 55 -9.85 37.95 -21.79
N GLY A 56 -9.68 36.62 -21.83
CA GLY A 56 -9.70 35.83 -23.06
C GLY A 56 -9.93 34.35 -22.73
N GLU A 57 -10.96 33.78 -23.35
CA GLU A 57 -11.40 32.39 -23.24
C GLU A 57 -10.23 31.40 -23.47
N GLU A 58 -10.05 30.44 -22.56
CA GLU A 58 -9.07 29.36 -22.72
C GLU A 58 -9.55 28.36 -23.79
N ASP A 59 -8.79 28.30 -24.88
CA ASP A 59 -8.91 27.30 -25.95
C ASP A 59 -8.53 25.90 -25.41
N PRO A 60 -9.41 24.87 -25.50
CA PRO A 60 -9.19 23.58 -24.85
C PRO A 60 -8.18 22.66 -25.57
N THR A 61 -7.26 23.20 -26.38
CA THR A 61 -6.32 22.42 -27.19
C THR A 61 -4.84 22.61 -26.86
N ALA A 62 -4.50 23.33 -25.79
CA ALA A 62 -3.13 23.43 -25.32
C ALA A 62 -2.69 22.12 -24.62
N ALA A 63 -2.06 21.22 -25.38
CA ALA A 63 -1.34 20.09 -24.83
C ALA A 63 -0.31 20.61 -23.81
N SER A 64 -0.47 20.22 -22.53
CA SER A 64 0.51 20.46 -21.47
C SER A 64 1.86 19.86 -21.89
N THR A 65 2.79 20.71 -22.31
CA THR A 65 4.18 20.32 -22.60
C THR A 65 4.94 20.20 -21.28
N SER A 66 4.54 19.24 -20.45
CA SER A 66 5.37 18.80 -19.33
C SER A 66 6.55 17.98 -19.88
N PRO A 67 7.78 18.18 -19.40
CA PRO A 67 8.93 17.43 -19.90
C PRO A 67 8.70 15.93 -19.72
N GLU A 68 9.08 15.12 -20.71
CA GLU A 68 9.02 13.67 -20.56
C GLU A 68 10.00 13.23 -19.46
N PHE A 69 9.51 12.39 -18.56
CA PHE A 69 10.30 11.82 -17.48
C PHE A 69 10.09 10.32 -17.43
N THR A 70 11.17 9.59 -17.19
CA THR A 70 11.11 8.13 -17.05
C THR A 70 11.18 7.76 -15.58
N ARG A 71 10.33 6.80 -15.17
CA ARG A 71 10.25 6.28 -13.82
C ARG A 71 10.95 4.92 -13.73
N TYR A 72 12.09 4.88 -13.05
CA TYR A 72 12.87 3.67 -12.79
C TYR A 72 12.71 3.21 -11.35
N GLY A 73 12.87 1.91 -11.12
CA GLY A 73 12.83 1.34 -9.80
C GLY A 73 13.66 0.09 -9.70
N ARG A 74 13.64 -0.49 -8.52
CA ARG A 74 14.25 -1.77 -8.24
C ARG A 74 13.52 -2.49 -7.13
N CYS A 75 13.62 -3.81 -7.16
CA CYS A 75 13.26 -4.64 -6.02
C CYS A 75 14.55 -5.10 -5.34
N LEU A 76 14.61 -4.90 -4.02
CA LEU A 76 15.72 -5.26 -3.15
C LEU A 76 15.21 -6.31 -2.17
N LEU A 77 15.84 -7.48 -2.14
CA LEU A 77 15.53 -8.53 -1.17
C LEU A 77 16.57 -8.51 -0.07
N TYR A 78 16.13 -8.43 1.18
CA TYR A 78 16.99 -8.38 2.35
C TYR A 78 16.70 -9.53 3.32
N GLN A 79 17.75 -9.96 4.01
CA GLN A 79 17.68 -10.82 5.18
C GLN A 79 18.10 -10.04 6.42
N ILE A 80 17.28 -10.07 7.46
CA ILE A 80 17.62 -9.60 8.80
C ILE A 80 18.00 -10.75 9.72
N ASP A 81 18.89 -10.49 10.68
CA ASP A 81 19.13 -11.41 11.79
C ASP A 81 17.96 -11.39 12.80
N SER A 82 17.98 -12.31 13.78
CA SER A 82 16.93 -12.42 14.81
C SER A 82 16.80 -11.18 15.69
N GLU A 83 17.80 -10.31 15.70
CA GLU A 83 17.84 -9.09 16.50
C GLU A 83 17.51 -7.84 15.67
N GLY A 84 17.27 -7.97 14.36
CA GLY A 84 17.09 -6.87 13.41
C GLY A 84 18.32 -5.97 13.23
N LYS A 85 19.49 -6.36 13.77
CA LYS A 85 20.70 -5.52 13.84
C LYS A 85 21.59 -5.61 12.60
N ASN A 86 21.44 -6.68 11.84
CA ASN A 86 22.13 -6.88 10.57
C ASN A 86 21.12 -7.02 9.44
N LEU A 87 21.13 -6.06 8.51
CA LEU A 87 20.31 -6.04 7.31
C LEU A 87 21.21 -6.33 6.10
N LYS A 88 21.13 -7.55 5.57
CA LYS A 88 21.96 -8.02 4.46
C LYS A 88 21.17 -8.07 3.16
N GLU A 89 21.64 -7.37 2.13
CA GLU A 89 21.09 -7.51 0.78
C GLU A 89 21.42 -8.89 0.21
N LEU A 90 20.40 -9.59 -0.29
CA LEU A 90 20.49 -10.91 -0.90
C LEU A 90 20.39 -10.84 -2.42
N GLN A 91 19.50 -9.97 -2.90
CA GLN A 91 19.20 -9.83 -4.32
C GLN A 91 18.77 -8.41 -4.63
N ARG A 92 19.01 -8.03 -5.88
CA ARG A 92 18.67 -6.75 -6.48
C ARG A 92 18.36 -6.96 -7.96
N PHE A 93 17.25 -6.41 -8.42
CA PHE A 93 16.95 -6.31 -9.84
C PHE A 93 16.24 -5.00 -10.16
N ASP A 94 16.63 -4.37 -11.27
CA ASP A 94 16.10 -3.08 -11.71
C ASP A 94 14.93 -3.27 -12.68
N GLY A 95 14.05 -2.28 -12.78
CA GLY A 95 12.87 -2.29 -13.63
C GLY A 95 12.17 -0.92 -13.65
N PRO A 96 10.87 -0.86 -14.03
CA PRO A 96 10.07 0.34 -13.82
C PRO A 96 9.95 0.68 -12.34
N ALA A 97 9.62 1.93 -12.03
CA ALA A 97 9.41 2.34 -10.64
C ALA A 97 8.31 1.49 -9.97
N ILE A 98 8.54 1.12 -8.72
CA ILE A 98 7.62 0.30 -7.92
C ILE A 98 6.80 1.23 -7.03
N LEU A 99 5.47 1.13 -7.14
CA LEU A 99 4.51 1.98 -6.42
C LEU A 99 3.82 1.22 -5.29
N ASP A 100 3.69 -0.10 -5.46
CA ASP A 100 3.21 -0.97 -4.39
C ASP A 100 3.75 -2.38 -4.56
N MET A 101 3.81 -3.09 -3.45
CA MET A 101 4.07 -4.52 -3.43
C MET A 101 3.12 -5.18 -2.43
N LYS A 102 2.81 -6.45 -2.63
CA LYS A 102 2.17 -7.25 -1.60
C LYS A 102 2.95 -8.51 -1.34
N SER A 103 3.21 -8.73 -0.06
CA SER A 103 3.95 -9.85 0.52
C SER A 103 3.62 -11.17 -0.17
N PRO A 104 4.61 -12.07 -0.30
CA PRO A 104 4.42 -13.33 -0.98
C PRO A 104 3.17 -14.10 -0.50
N ARG A 105 2.34 -14.54 -1.44
CA ARG A 105 1.16 -15.39 -1.18
C ARG A 105 1.29 -16.70 -1.93
N ARG A 106 0.64 -17.74 -1.40
CA ARG A 106 0.60 -19.04 -2.06
C ARG A 106 -0.25 -18.93 -3.33
N TRP A 107 0.35 -19.21 -4.47
CA TRP A 107 -0.29 -19.37 -5.76
C TRP A 107 0.44 -20.47 -6.53
N ASN A 108 -0.30 -21.50 -6.97
CA ASN A 108 0.29 -22.70 -7.60
C ASN A 108 1.44 -23.30 -6.78
N ASP A 109 1.17 -23.53 -5.49
CA ASP A 109 2.12 -24.05 -4.48
C ASP A 109 3.38 -23.21 -4.25
N ARG A 110 3.56 -22.08 -4.94
CA ARG A 110 4.71 -21.18 -4.78
C ARG A 110 4.34 -19.96 -3.96
N SER A 111 5.31 -19.42 -3.24
CA SER A 111 5.15 -18.14 -2.53
C SER A 111 5.50 -17.00 -3.49
N VAL A 112 4.54 -16.17 -3.88
CA VAL A 112 4.69 -15.22 -5.00
C VAL A 112 4.50 -13.78 -4.54
N LEU A 113 5.53 -12.96 -4.71
CA LEU A 113 5.48 -11.51 -4.55
C LEU A 113 4.79 -10.90 -5.77
N ALA A 114 3.85 -9.99 -5.55
CA ALA A 114 3.27 -9.16 -6.60
C ALA A 114 3.75 -7.71 -6.47
N ILE A 115 4.11 -7.10 -7.61
CA ILE A 115 4.65 -5.74 -7.71
C ILE A 115 3.77 -4.94 -8.69
N ALA A 116 3.26 -3.79 -8.25
CA ALA A 116 2.59 -2.79 -9.08
C ALA A 116 3.64 -1.79 -9.59
N ASP A 117 3.73 -1.62 -10.92
CA ASP A 117 4.77 -0.80 -11.51
C ASP A 117 4.26 0.43 -12.29
N ALA A 118 5.21 1.33 -12.56
CA ALA A 118 4.96 2.61 -13.21
C ALA A 118 4.73 2.53 -14.72
N LYS A 119 4.65 1.33 -15.30
CA LYS A 119 4.36 1.12 -16.73
C LYS A 119 3.05 0.36 -16.95
N GLY A 120 2.16 0.34 -15.96
CA GLY A 120 0.85 -0.28 -16.11
C GLY A 120 0.89 -1.80 -16.03
N HIS A 121 1.92 -2.37 -15.38
CA HIS A 121 2.03 -3.82 -15.20
C HIS A 121 1.88 -4.26 -13.74
N VAL A 122 1.49 -5.52 -13.58
CA VAL A 122 1.76 -6.31 -12.38
C VAL A 122 2.82 -7.34 -12.69
N GLN A 123 3.93 -7.31 -11.95
CA GLN A 123 4.98 -8.32 -12.05
C GLN A 123 4.83 -9.35 -10.93
N LEU A 124 4.96 -10.62 -11.27
CA LEU A 124 4.91 -11.73 -10.32
C LEU A 124 6.29 -12.36 -10.20
N HIS A 125 6.76 -12.53 -8.97
CA HIS A 125 8.07 -13.13 -8.67
C HIS A 125 7.92 -14.22 -7.62
N ALA A 126 8.29 -15.45 -7.96
CA ALA A 126 8.23 -16.59 -7.06
C ALA A 126 9.46 -16.62 -6.14
N LEU A 127 9.26 -16.72 -4.83
CA LEU A 127 10.31 -17.00 -3.88
C LEU A 127 10.71 -18.47 -3.99
N GLN A 128 11.99 -18.72 -4.24
CA GLN A 128 12.55 -20.07 -4.32
C GLN A 128 12.37 -20.84 -3.01
N ASP A 129 11.94 -22.10 -3.09
CA ASP A 129 11.80 -22.99 -1.93
C ASP A 129 13.13 -23.16 -1.19
N GLY A 130 13.15 -22.80 0.10
CA GLY A 130 14.37 -22.81 0.93
C GLY A 130 15.43 -21.79 0.50
N GLY A 131 15.18 -21.01 -0.56
CA GLY A 131 16.12 -20.05 -1.14
C GLY A 131 15.90 -18.63 -0.64
N GLU A 132 16.89 -17.78 -0.85
CA GLU A 132 16.89 -16.34 -0.51
C GLU A 132 16.79 -15.50 -1.80
N LYS A 133 15.97 -15.96 -2.76
CA LYS A 133 15.92 -15.43 -4.12
C LYS A 133 14.51 -15.44 -4.70
N LEU A 134 14.13 -14.34 -5.33
CA LEU A 134 12.95 -14.14 -6.15
C LEU A 134 13.27 -14.46 -7.62
N GLU A 135 12.46 -15.31 -8.24
CA GLU A 135 12.55 -15.67 -9.64
C GLU A 135 11.37 -15.08 -10.42
N PRO A 136 11.59 -14.41 -11.55
CA PRO A 136 10.52 -13.82 -12.34
C PRO A 136 9.58 -14.93 -12.83
N LEU A 137 8.28 -14.75 -12.59
CA LEU A 137 7.24 -15.70 -12.94
C LEU A 137 6.40 -15.19 -14.10
N ASP A 138 5.92 -13.95 -14.03
CA ASP A 138 5.07 -13.36 -15.06
C ASP A 138 5.10 -11.82 -15.02
N THR A 139 4.65 -11.19 -16.10
CA THR A 139 4.39 -9.74 -16.17
C THR A 139 3.11 -9.50 -16.94
N ILE A 140 2.08 -9.04 -16.24
CA ILE A 140 0.73 -8.85 -16.77
C ILE A 140 0.54 -7.37 -17.08
N ALA A 141 0.23 -7.06 -18.34
CA ALA A 141 -0.16 -5.71 -18.75
C ALA A 141 -1.60 -5.44 -18.31
N CYS A 142 -1.77 -4.56 -17.33
CA CYS A 142 -3.07 -4.16 -16.82
C CYS A 142 -3.67 -3.02 -17.66
N THR A 143 -2.82 -2.18 -18.24
CA THR A 143 -3.15 -0.98 -19.01
C THR A 143 -1.97 -0.60 -19.90
N ASP A 144 -2.09 0.49 -20.67
CA ASP A 144 -0.99 1.05 -21.44
C ASP A 144 0.13 1.65 -20.57
N GLU A 145 1.35 1.78 -21.13
CA GLU A 145 2.54 2.23 -20.38
C GLU A 145 2.47 3.67 -19.84
N SER A 146 1.50 4.49 -20.29
CA SER A 146 1.33 5.86 -19.76
C SER A 146 0.55 5.89 -18.46
N THR A 147 -0.15 4.80 -18.13
CA THR A 147 -0.95 4.67 -16.91
C THR A 147 -0.19 3.86 -15.85
N LEU A 148 -0.07 4.42 -14.65
CA LEU A 148 0.55 3.77 -13.49
C LEU A 148 -0.38 2.74 -12.84
N CYS A 149 0.18 1.60 -12.39
CA CYS A 149 -0.44 0.75 -11.38
C CYS A 149 -0.08 1.30 -9.98
N LEU A 150 -1.05 1.89 -9.28
CA LEU A 150 -0.84 2.61 -8.03
C LEU A 150 -0.80 1.69 -6.80
N SER A 151 -1.61 0.63 -6.79
CA SER A 151 -1.65 -0.35 -5.70
C SER A 151 -2.22 -1.68 -6.18
N LEU A 152 -1.98 -2.74 -5.41
CA LEU A 152 -2.61 -4.05 -5.64
C LEU A 152 -2.96 -4.75 -4.33
N ASP A 153 -3.92 -5.67 -4.35
CA ASP A 153 -4.20 -6.55 -3.19
C ASP A 153 -4.60 -7.96 -3.64
N TRP A 154 -4.19 -8.95 -2.86
CA TRP A 154 -4.52 -10.36 -3.09
C TRP A 154 -5.86 -10.72 -2.46
N SER A 155 -6.71 -11.46 -3.17
CA SER A 155 -7.95 -12.02 -2.61
C SER A 155 -7.69 -13.03 -1.50
N THR A 156 -6.45 -13.54 -1.38
CA THR A 156 -6.05 -14.61 -0.47
C THR A 156 -5.33 -14.14 0.79
N ARG A 157 -5.64 -12.92 1.25
CA ARG A 157 -5.06 -12.37 2.48
C ARG A 157 -5.30 -13.25 3.71
N ARG A 158 -6.45 -13.94 3.81
CA ARG A 158 -6.72 -14.93 4.88
C ARG A 158 -6.56 -16.33 4.32
N GLN A 159 -5.93 -17.24 5.06
CA GLN A 159 -5.68 -18.62 4.59
C GLN A 159 -6.96 -19.41 4.22
N SER A 160 -8.12 -19.02 4.75
CA SER A 160 -9.41 -19.68 4.49
C SER A 160 -10.11 -19.23 3.20
N THR A 161 -9.52 -18.32 2.42
CA THR A 161 -10.11 -17.83 1.18
C THR A 161 -9.99 -18.85 0.04
N PRO A 162 -10.95 -18.88 -0.89
CA PRO A 162 -10.94 -19.84 -1.99
C PRO A 162 -9.79 -19.63 -2.97
N ASP A 163 -9.28 -20.74 -3.49
CA ASP A 163 -8.45 -20.86 -4.69
C ASP A 163 -9.37 -21.04 -5.92
N PRO A 164 -9.10 -20.47 -7.11
CA PRO A 164 -7.92 -19.68 -7.48
C PRO A 164 -7.84 -18.30 -6.81
N ALA A 165 -6.61 -17.86 -6.54
CA ALA A 165 -6.34 -16.48 -6.13
C ALA A 165 -6.68 -15.48 -7.25
N SER A 166 -7.02 -14.25 -6.86
CA SER A 166 -7.21 -13.10 -7.75
C SER A 166 -6.53 -11.86 -7.19
N ILE A 167 -6.22 -10.90 -8.06
CA ILE A 167 -5.59 -9.62 -7.69
C ILE A 167 -6.49 -8.49 -8.14
N VAL A 168 -6.66 -7.47 -7.32
CA VAL A 168 -7.21 -6.17 -7.76
C VAL A 168 -6.08 -5.17 -7.87
N VAL A 169 -6.13 -4.31 -8.89
CA VAL A 169 -5.09 -3.33 -9.18
C VAL A 169 -5.74 -1.98 -9.40
N SER A 170 -5.19 -0.98 -8.74
CA SER A 170 -5.62 0.42 -8.87
C SER A 170 -4.82 1.12 -9.95
N LEU A 171 -5.47 1.82 -10.88
CA LEU A 171 -4.84 2.46 -12.03
C LEU A 171 -5.00 3.98 -11.97
N SER A 172 -3.92 4.71 -12.23
CA SER A 172 -3.92 6.20 -12.24
C SER A 172 -4.92 6.84 -13.21
N SER A 173 -5.50 6.07 -14.14
CA SER A 173 -6.57 6.51 -15.03
C SER A 173 -7.92 6.72 -14.35
N GLY A 174 -8.06 6.44 -13.05
CA GLY A 174 -9.36 6.43 -12.36
C GLY A 174 -10.02 5.04 -12.30
N SER A 175 -9.45 4.07 -13.01
CA SER A 175 -10.00 2.72 -13.12
C SER A 175 -9.38 1.73 -12.13
N ILE A 176 -10.10 0.64 -11.87
CA ILE A 176 -9.60 -0.55 -11.19
C ILE A 176 -9.72 -1.71 -12.17
N CYS A 177 -8.73 -2.61 -12.18
CA CYS A 177 -8.84 -3.87 -12.89
C CYS A 177 -8.69 -5.07 -11.95
N ARG A 178 -9.26 -6.20 -12.37
CA ARG A 178 -9.15 -7.48 -11.68
C ARG A 178 -8.37 -8.46 -12.55
N LEU A 179 -7.41 -9.13 -11.92
CA LEU A 179 -6.63 -10.20 -12.52
C LEU A 179 -7.10 -11.54 -11.95
N GLU A 180 -7.39 -12.51 -12.82
CA GLU A 180 -7.73 -13.88 -12.44
C GLU A 180 -7.00 -14.89 -13.33
N GLY A 181 -6.82 -16.10 -12.83
CA GLY A 181 -6.32 -17.22 -13.62
C GLY A 181 -5.68 -18.31 -12.77
N GLU A 182 -5.86 -19.55 -13.21
CA GLU A 182 -5.32 -20.73 -12.50
C GLU A 182 -3.83 -20.91 -12.78
N THR A 183 -3.38 -20.72 -14.02
CA THR A 183 -1.99 -20.99 -14.44
C THR A 183 -1.21 -19.73 -14.78
N SER A 184 -1.89 -18.73 -15.33
CA SER A 184 -1.38 -17.39 -15.63
C SER A 184 -2.49 -16.39 -15.34
N PHE A 185 -2.13 -15.20 -14.86
CA PHE A 185 -3.10 -14.14 -14.61
C PHE A 185 -3.40 -13.36 -15.89
N GLU A 186 -4.66 -13.02 -16.09
CA GLU A 186 -5.10 -12.08 -17.13
C GLU A 186 -6.09 -11.07 -16.57
N VAL A 187 -6.21 -9.92 -17.22
CA VAL A 187 -7.22 -8.91 -16.88
C VAL A 187 -8.60 -9.45 -17.28
N THR A 188 -9.44 -9.78 -16.30
CA THR A 188 -10.80 -10.30 -16.54
C THR A 188 -11.87 -9.23 -16.46
N SER A 189 -11.62 -8.15 -15.71
CA SER A 189 -12.53 -7.02 -15.65
C SER A 189 -11.79 -5.71 -15.40
N THR A 190 -12.38 -4.61 -15.86
CA THR A 190 -11.92 -3.24 -15.61
C THR A 190 -13.13 -2.33 -15.50
N TRP A 191 -13.15 -1.45 -14.51
CA TRP A 191 -14.24 -0.49 -14.33
C TRP A 191 -13.70 0.86 -13.87
N HIS A 192 -14.38 1.94 -14.27
CA HIS A 192 -14.07 3.29 -13.82
C HIS A 192 -14.57 3.48 -12.39
N ALA A 193 -13.66 3.68 -11.44
CA ALA A 193 -14.00 3.74 -10.03
C ALA A 193 -13.98 5.17 -9.48
N HIS A 194 -13.06 6.01 -9.94
CA HIS A 194 -12.81 7.36 -9.43
C HIS A 194 -12.52 8.34 -10.57
N ASP A 195 -12.93 9.59 -10.41
CA ASP A 195 -12.67 10.64 -11.41
C ASP A 195 -11.25 11.23 -11.30
N PHE A 196 -10.51 10.80 -10.28
CA PHE A 196 -9.12 11.12 -9.98
C PHE A 196 -8.36 9.84 -9.64
N GLU A 197 -7.05 9.92 -9.46
CA GLU A 197 -6.18 8.80 -9.13
C GLU A 197 -6.72 8.02 -7.90
N PRO A 198 -7.09 6.73 -8.07
CA PRO A 198 -7.42 5.85 -6.97
C PRO A 198 -6.11 5.31 -6.41
N TRP A 199 -5.70 5.78 -5.25
CA TRP A 199 -4.46 5.36 -4.62
C TRP A 199 -4.51 3.93 -4.08
N ILE A 200 -5.70 3.44 -3.70
CA ILE A 200 -5.83 2.14 -3.05
C ILE A 200 -7.04 1.34 -3.56
N ALA A 201 -6.80 0.05 -3.84
CA ALA A 201 -7.82 -0.98 -3.98
C ALA A 201 -7.50 -2.13 -3.03
N ALA A 202 -8.48 -2.58 -2.26
CA ALA A 202 -8.32 -3.66 -1.29
C ALA A 202 -9.53 -4.60 -1.29
N PHE A 203 -9.29 -5.90 -1.16
CA PHE A 203 -10.36 -6.86 -0.96
C PHE A 203 -10.90 -6.80 0.47
N ASP A 204 -12.21 -7.07 0.65
CA ASP A 204 -12.69 -7.61 1.93
C ASP A 204 -12.04 -8.98 2.12
N CYS A 205 -11.07 -9.09 3.03
CA CYS A 205 -10.40 -10.38 3.26
C CYS A 205 -11.30 -11.48 3.83
N TRP A 206 -12.51 -11.14 4.30
CA TRP A 206 -13.54 -12.10 4.75
C TRP A 206 -14.48 -12.52 3.62
N GLU A 207 -14.71 -11.63 2.65
CA GLU A 207 -15.57 -11.88 1.49
C GLU A 207 -14.91 -11.29 0.23
N PRO A 208 -13.93 -11.98 -0.40
CA PRO A 208 -13.14 -11.44 -1.51
C PRO A 208 -13.92 -11.32 -2.84
N THR A 209 -15.25 -11.25 -2.77
CA THR A 209 -16.11 -10.75 -3.84
C THR A 209 -16.43 -9.26 -3.68
N THR A 210 -16.00 -8.64 -2.58
CA THR A 210 -16.17 -7.23 -2.27
C THR A 210 -14.83 -6.52 -2.32
N VAL A 211 -14.77 -5.38 -3.02
CA VAL A 211 -13.58 -4.54 -3.16
C VAL A 211 -13.89 -3.14 -2.65
N TRP A 212 -12.94 -2.55 -1.92
CA TRP A 212 -13.00 -1.20 -1.42
C TRP A 212 -11.93 -0.37 -2.11
N THR A 213 -12.27 0.84 -2.51
CA THR A 213 -11.37 1.73 -3.25
C THR A 213 -11.37 3.13 -2.68
N GLY A 214 -10.22 3.77 -2.75
CA GLY A 214 -10.01 5.14 -2.28
C GLY A 214 -9.13 5.92 -3.23
N GLY A 215 -9.36 7.23 -3.33
CA GLY A 215 -8.61 8.10 -4.24
C GLY A 215 -8.62 9.57 -3.85
N ASP A 216 -8.03 10.38 -4.73
CA ASP A 216 -7.90 11.84 -4.57
C ASP A 216 -9.22 12.60 -4.73
N ASP A 217 -10.26 11.92 -5.20
CA ASP A 217 -11.63 12.46 -5.23
C ASP A 217 -12.28 12.57 -3.83
N LEU A 218 -11.51 12.31 -2.76
CA LEU A 218 -11.93 12.34 -1.36
C LEU A 218 -13.04 11.33 -1.06
N THR A 219 -13.08 10.22 -1.79
CA THR A 219 -14.12 9.22 -1.63
C THR A 219 -13.57 7.85 -1.26
N LEU A 220 -14.35 7.15 -0.44
CA LEU A 220 -14.25 5.72 -0.21
C LEU A 220 -15.46 5.06 -0.88
N LYS A 221 -15.22 4.08 -1.74
CA LYS A 221 -16.27 3.37 -2.49
C LYS A 221 -16.17 1.86 -2.24
N GLY A 222 -17.32 1.19 -2.22
CA GLY A 222 -17.41 -0.26 -2.18
C GLY A 222 -17.94 -0.81 -3.50
N TRP A 223 -17.51 -2.01 -3.86
CA TRP A 223 -17.86 -2.68 -5.12
C TRP A 223 -18.15 -4.15 -4.86
N ASP A 224 -19.24 -4.67 -5.40
CA ASP A 224 -19.54 -6.09 -5.42
C ASP A 224 -19.20 -6.64 -6.82
N LEU A 225 -18.16 -7.45 -6.90
CA LEU A 225 -17.64 -8.01 -8.14
C LEU A 225 -18.66 -8.89 -8.87
N ARG A 226 -19.66 -9.42 -8.16
CA ARG A 226 -20.72 -10.25 -8.73
C ARG A 226 -21.77 -9.42 -9.48
N GLN A 227 -21.80 -8.10 -9.26
CA GLN A 227 -22.77 -7.18 -9.84
C GLN A 227 -22.18 -6.37 -11.02
N GLY A 228 -21.01 -6.75 -11.53
CA GLY A 228 -20.39 -6.14 -12.72
C GLY A 228 -19.71 -4.78 -12.51
N CYS A 229 -19.76 -4.22 -11.29
CA CYS A 229 -19.11 -2.95 -10.93
C CYS A 229 -19.58 -1.71 -11.73
N ASP A 230 -20.75 -1.74 -12.39
CA ASP A 230 -21.32 -0.56 -13.08
C ASP A 230 -21.61 0.61 -12.13
N ARG A 231 -21.85 0.31 -10.85
CA ARG A 231 -22.06 1.28 -9.79
C ARG A 231 -21.48 0.78 -8.47
N PRO A 232 -20.97 1.67 -7.61
CA PRO A 232 -20.52 1.28 -6.28
C PRO A 232 -21.70 0.88 -5.39
N THR A 233 -21.50 -0.07 -4.48
CA THR A 233 -22.47 -0.49 -3.46
C THR A 233 -22.68 0.58 -2.38
N PHE A 234 -21.67 1.40 -2.14
CA PHE A 234 -21.76 2.62 -1.35
C PHE A 234 -20.73 3.65 -1.82
N VAL A 235 -20.99 4.92 -1.50
CA VAL A 235 -20.03 6.02 -1.68
C VAL A 235 -20.01 6.86 -0.41
N ASN A 236 -18.86 6.93 0.24
CA ASN A 236 -18.63 7.83 1.36
C ASN A 236 -17.74 9.01 0.91
N LYS A 237 -18.35 10.19 0.78
CA LYS A 237 -17.66 11.45 0.42
C LYS A 237 -17.60 12.48 1.54
N ARG A 238 -18.29 12.23 2.66
CA ARG A 238 -18.49 13.25 3.71
C ARG A 238 -17.47 13.16 4.84
N THR A 239 -16.78 12.02 4.95
CA THR A 239 -15.86 11.72 6.05
C THR A 239 -14.41 12.16 5.77
N PHE A 240 -14.04 12.43 4.52
CA PHE A 240 -12.66 12.63 4.12
C PHE A 240 -12.36 14.09 3.76
N GLU A 241 -11.24 14.59 4.26
CA GLU A 241 -10.71 15.95 4.01
C GLU A 241 -9.44 15.91 3.14
N GLY A 242 -8.98 14.70 2.79
CA GLY A 242 -7.83 14.42 1.93
C GLY A 242 -8.05 13.08 1.22
N GLY A 243 -7.19 12.76 0.24
CA GLY A 243 -7.27 11.53 -0.53
C GLY A 243 -7.23 10.28 0.36
N VAL A 244 -7.94 9.23 -0.08
CA VAL A 244 -7.89 7.93 0.61
C VAL A 244 -6.78 7.09 -0.02
N THR A 245 -5.65 6.99 0.68
CA THR A 245 -4.39 6.40 0.18
C THR A 245 -4.09 5.01 0.74
N SER A 246 -4.77 4.59 1.79
CA SER A 246 -4.60 3.26 2.39
C SER A 246 -5.94 2.75 2.92
N ILE A 247 -6.17 1.45 2.71
CA ILE A 247 -7.30 0.67 3.19
C ILE A 247 -6.78 -0.71 3.55
N GLN A 248 -7.18 -1.21 4.71
CA GLN A 248 -6.88 -2.57 5.11
C GLN A 248 -8.00 -3.23 5.91
N SER A 249 -8.47 -4.39 5.43
CA SER A 249 -9.33 -5.26 6.23
C SER A 249 -8.60 -5.91 7.40
N HIS A 250 -9.25 -5.94 8.55
CA HIS A 250 -8.72 -6.60 9.73
C HIS A 250 -8.81 -8.14 9.62
N GLN A 251 -7.68 -8.84 9.79
CA GLN A 251 -7.58 -10.28 9.49
C GLN A 251 -8.34 -11.18 10.47
N THR A 252 -8.53 -10.73 11.71
CA THR A 252 -9.18 -11.50 12.79
C THR A 252 -10.50 -10.87 13.28
N ARG A 253 -10.90 -9.71 12.75
CA ARG A 253 -12.15 -9.01 13.10
C ARG A 253 -12.90 -8.71 11.82
N GLU A 254 -13.99 -9.44 11.59
CA GLU A 254 -14.85 -9.17 10.45
C GLU A 254 -15.46 -7.78 10.56
N ASN A 255 -15.71 -7.16 9.41
CA ASN A 255 -16.34 -5.88 9.24
C ASN A 255 -15.44 -4.67 9.51
N LEU A 256 -14.21 -4.83 9.99
CA LEU A 256 -13.35 -3.71 10.37
C LEU A 256 -12.36 -3.29 9.25
N TYR A 257 -12.35 -2.00 8.90
CA TYR A 257 -11.52 -1.39 7.83
C TYR A 257 -10.91 -0.06 8.26
N ASP A 258 -9.81 0.36 7.63
CA ASP A 258 -9.15 1.64 7.89
C ASP A 258 -9.09 2.63 6.69
N SER A 259 -9.07 3.95 6.96
CA SER A 259 -8.85 5.05 5.98
C SER A 259 -8.79 6.43 6.69
N ARG A 260 -7.63 7.10 6.70
CA ARG A 260 -7.10 7.76 7.94
C ARG A 260 -7.09 6.74 9.09
N VAL A 261 -6.60 7.02 10.31
CA VAL A 261 -6.74 6.01 11.38
C VAL A 261 -8.19 5.99 11.90
N ARG A 262 -9.12 5.62 11.02
CA ARG A 262 -10.56 5.54 11.24
C ARG A 262 -11.01 4.13 10.99
N LEU A 263 -11.76 3.56 11.91
CA LEU A 263 -12.21 2.19 11.77
C LEU A 263 -13.65 2.16 11.28
N PHE A 264 -13.95 1.44 10.19
CA PHE A 264 -15.30 1.32 9.65
C PHE A 264 -15.88 -0.05 9.92
N ASP A 265 -17.19 -0.13 10.10
CA ASP A 265 -17.95 -1.38 10.00
C ASP A 265 -18.49 -1.53 8.56
N LYS A 266 -18.20 -2.63 7.84
CA LYS A 266 -18.71 -2.81 6.47
C LYS A 266 -20.23 -2.77 6.36
N ARG A 267 -20.96 -3.05 7.45
CA ARG A 267 -22.42 -2.98 7.51
C ARG A 267 -22.92 -1.53 7.62
N LYS A 268 -22.04 -0.60 8.02
CA LYS A 268 -22.30 0.85 8.17
C LYS A 268 -21.11 1.69 7.63
N PRO A 269 -20.77 1.58 6.34
CA PRO A 269 -19.53 2.13 5.78
C PRO A 269 -19.50 3.67 5.66
N LEU A 270 -20.61 4.34 6.01
CA LEU A 270 -20.74 5.79 5.91
C LEU A 270 -20.33 6.54 7.18
N VAL A 271 -20.13 5.83 8.30
CA VAL A 271 -19.78 6.43 9.59
C VAL A 271 -18.65 5.61 10.23
N PRO A 272 -17.52 6.22 10.61
CA PRO A 272 -16.46 5.50 11.32
C PRO A 272 -16.90 5.15 12.75
N LEU A 273 -16.51 3.96 13.21
CA LEU A 273 -16.64 3.48 14.59
C LEU A 273 -15.74 4.26 15.56
N THR A 274 -14.55 4.65 15.11
CA THR A 274 -13.60 5.45 15.88
C THR A 274 -12.67 6.19 14.92
N GLU A 275 -12.02 7.24 15.42
CA GLU A 275 -11.01 8.01 14.71
C GLU A 275 -9.85 8.31 15.66
N HIS A 276 -8.64 8.18 15.13
CA HIS A 276 -7.40 8.54 15.79
C HIS A 276 -6.60 9.45 14.85
N ASP A 277 -6.09 10.55 15.38
CA ASP A 277 -5.20 11.43 14.63
C ASP A 277 -3.77 10.91 14.75
N ALA A 278 -3.24 10.39 13.65
CA ALA A 278 -1.85 9.95 13.56
C ALA A 278 -0.94 10.99 12.87
N GLU A 279 -1.41 12.23 12.74
CA GLU A 279 -0.73 13.41 12.21
C GLU A 279 -0.37 13.31 10.72
N GLY A 280 -0.97 14.16 9.90
CA GLY A 280 -0.73 14.23 8.46
C GLY A 280 -1.55 13.24 7.61
N GLY A 281 -1.20 13.12 6.33
CA GLY A 281 -1.81 12.15 5.42
C GLY A 281 -1.28 10.74 5.70
N ILE A 282 -2.15 9.73 5.71
CA ILE A 282 -1.76 8.35 6.05
C ILE A 282 -1.42 7.59 4.77
N TRP A 283 -0.15 7.24 4.59
CA TRP A 283 0.29 6.56 3.37
C TRP A 283 0.17 5.05 3.44
N ARG A 284 0.36 4.46 4.63
CA ARG A 284 0.29 3.00 4.81
C ARG A 284 -0.27 2.61 6.16
N LEU A 285 -1.10 1.57 6.15
CA LEU A 285 -1.66 0.95 7.34
C LEU A 285 -1.44 -0.57 7.30
N LYS A 286 -0.97 -1.13 8.41
CA LYS A 286 -0.73 -2.57 8.58
C LYS A 286 -1.16 -3.02 9.98
N TRP A 287 -2.23 -3.82 10.05
CA TRP A 287 -2.59 -4.55 11.26
C TRP A 287 -1.46 -5.51 11.64
N HIS A 288 -1.22 -5.60 12.94
CA HIS A 288 -0.24 -6.54 13.46
C HIS A 288 -0.69 -7.99 13.13
N PRO A 289 0.22 -8.91 12.74
CA PRO A 289 -0.15 -10.26 12.29
C PRO A 289 -0.91 -11.11 13.32
N THR A 290 -0.59 -10.97 14.61
CA THR A 290 -1.19 -11.78 15.69
C THR A 290 -1.94 -10.99 16.78
N ASP A 291 -1.50 -9.79 17.14
CA ASP A 291 -2.22 -8.87 18.02
C ASP A 291 -3.33 -8.09 17.27
N PRO A 292 -4.62 -8.37 17.54
CA PRO A 292 -5.74 -7.70 16.86
C PRO A 292 -5.99 -6.26 17.33
N THR A 293 -5.27 -5.78 18.33
CA THR A 293 -5.44 -4.40 18.82
C THR A 293 -4.49 -3.43 18.16
N ARG A 294 -3.44 -3.93 17.51
CA ARG A 294 -2.27 -3.14 17.16
C ARG A 294 -2.21 -2.83 15.67
N LEU A 295 -2.03 -1.54 15.36
CA LEU A 295 -1.97 -1.01 14.01
C LEU A 295 -0.68 -0.21 13.80
N LEU A 296 0.07 -0.54 12.76
CA LEU A 296 1.21 0.25 12.28
C LEU A 296 0.74 1.27 11.25
N VAL A 297 1.21 2.48 11.40
CA VAL A 297 0.81 3.65 10.61
C VAL A 297 2.06 4.33 10.07
N ALA A 298 2.11 4.53 8.75
CA ALA A 298 3.04 5.44 8.09
C ALA A 298 2.29 6.73 7.75
N GLY A 299 2.52 7.79 8.53
CA GLY A 299 1.96 9.11 8.29
C GLY A 299 2.97 9.96 7.52
N MET A 300 2.63 10.38 6.30
CA MET A 300 3.50 11.09 5.34
C MET A 300 4.37 12.17 5.99
N HIS A 301 3.80 13.00 6.88
CA HIS A 301 4.54 14.01 7.65
C HIS A 301 4.62 13.70 9.16
N GLY A 302 3.90 12.67 9.61
CA GLY A 302 3.81 12.26 11.01
C GLY A 302 4.78 11.15 11.39
N GLY A 303 5.66 10.70 10.49
CA GLY A 303 6.56 9.58 10.73
C GLY A 303 5.82 8.25 10.88
N PHE A 304 6.41 7.32 11.63
CA PHE A 304 5.83 6.00 11.86
C PHE A 304 5.30 5.88 13.27
N LYS A 305 4.08 5.34 13.42
CA LYS A 305 3.41 5.19 14.71
C LYS A 305 2.83 3.78 14.84
N VAL A 306 2.85 3.27 16.06
CA VAL A 306 2.07 2.09 16.44
C VAL A 306 0.95 2.56 17.35
N VAL A 307 -0.29 2.20 17.01
CA VAL A 307 -1.50 2.59 17.73
C VAL A 307 -2.21 1.32 18.21
N ASP A 308 -2.56 1.29 19.49
CA ASP A 308 -3.36 0.21 20.08
C ASP A 308 -4.82 0.65 20.22
N PHE A 309 -5.74 -0.25 19.90
CA PHE A 309 -7.18 -0.12 20.09
C PHE A 309 -7.64 -1.17 21.09
N ASP A 310 -7.59 -0.84 22.38
CA ASP A 310 -7.85 -1.80 23.47
C ASP A 310 -9.23 -2.47 23.36
N GLY A 311 -10.22 -1.81 22.73
CA GLY A 311 -11.55 -2.37 22.46
C GLY A 311 -11.59 -3.42 21.34
N LEU A 312 -10.46 -3.76 20.72
CA LEU A 312 -10.38 -4.83 19.72
C LEU A 312 -9.80 -6.14 20.29
N ALA A 313 -9.46 -6.21 21.58
CA ALA A 313 -8.92 -7.41 22.22
C ALA A 313 -9.89 -8.60 22.11
N LEU A 314 -9.41 -9.81 21.79
CA LEU A 314 -10.26 -10.98 21.52
C LEU A 314 -11.30 -11.21 22.63
N ASN A 315 -12.58 -11.29 22.24
CA ASN A 315 -13.77 -11.40 23.10
C ASN A 315 -14.19 -10.11 23.86
N ASP A 316 -13.42 -9.04 23.75
CA ASP A 316 -13.79 -7.71 24.23
C ASP A 316 -14.27 -6.81 23.07
N GLY A 317 -15.00 -5.76 23.47
CA GLY A 317 -15.43 -4.66 22.61
C GLY A 317 -16.47 -5.00 21.57
N VAL A 318 -17.49 -5.76 21.97
CA VAL A 318 -18.77 -5.81 21.28
C VAL A 318 -19.84 -5.27 22.23
N ASP A 319 -20.68 -4.36 21.78
CA ASP A 319 -21.77 -3.84 22.59
C ASP A 319 -22.94 -4.83 22.71
N ALA A 320 -23.97 -4.46 23.49
CA ALA A 320 -25.14 -5.29 23.72
C ALA A 320 -25.91 -5.66 22.43
N ASP A 321 -25.73 -4.88 21.37
CA ASP A 321 -26.40 -5.04 20.08
C ASP A 321 -25.53 -5.78 19.05
N GLY A 322 -24.33 -6.24 19.44
CA GLY A 322 -23.45 -7.00 18.57
C GLY A 322 -22.55 -6.14 17.66
N TRP A 323 -22.39 -4.84 17.96
CA TRP A 323 -21.50 -3.95 17.22
C TRP A 323 -20.12 -3.88 17.86
N LEU A 324 -19.07 -3.88 17.03
CA LEU A 324 -17.72 -3.66 17.50
C LEU A 324 -17.57 -2.25 18.07
N THR A 325 -16.94 -2.15 19.23
CA THR A 325 -16.56 -0.91 19.90
C THR A 325 -15.05 -0.88 20.05
N PRO A 326 -14.31 -0.39 19.05
CA PRO A 326 -12.84 -0.44 19.05
C PRO A 326 -12.17 0.36 20.18
N GLY A 327 -12.91 1.25 20.84
CA GLY A 327 -12.37 2.21 21.79
C GLY A 327 -11.63 3.35 21.11
N GLN A 328 -10.97 4.18 21.92
CA GLN A 328 -10.11 5.26 21.42
C GLN A 328 -8.73 4.70 21.11
N GLY A 329 -8.18 5.02 19.94
CA GLY A 329 -6.81 4.65 19.59
C GLY A 329 -5.80 5.34 20.51
N ARG A 330 -4.84 4.59 21.03
CA ARG A 330 -3.77 5.06 21.91
C ARG A 330 -2.41 4.84 21.27
N LEU A 331 -1.57 5.87 21.26
CA LEU A 331 -0.20 5.76 20.80
C LEU A 331 0.60 4.77 21.67
N HIS A 332 1.05 3.68 21.06
CA HIS A 332 1.95 2.69 21.66
C HIS A 332 3.40 3.18 21.56
N THR A 333 3.87 3.42 20.34
CA THR A 333 5.22 3.90 20.06
C THR A 333 5.26 4.77 18.80
N ARG A 334 6.35 5.50 18.63
CA ARG A 334 6.67 6.26 17.42
C ARG A 334 8.10 5.98 16.97
N PHE A 335 8.37 6.10 15.68
CA PHE A 335 9.69 5.99 15.09
C PHE A 335 9.94 7.15 14.13
N ASP A 336 10.84 8.04 14.55
CA ASP A 336 11.09 9.35 13.93
C ASP A 336 12.55 9.48 13.42
N LYS A 337 13.18 8.37 13.00
CA LYS A 337 14.56 8.40 12.48
C LYS A 337 14.67 8.67 10.99
N HIS A 338 13.56 8.59 10.27
CA HIS A 338 13.49 9.02 8.87
C HIS A 338 13.50 10.54 8.80
N GLU A 339 14.21 11.09 7.84
CA GLU A 339 14.37 12.54 7.64
C GLU A 339 13.43 13.08 6.55
N SER A 340 12.61 12.19 5.95
CA SER A 340 11.67 12.49 4.89
C SER A 340 10.30 11.82 5.07
N LEU A 341 9.53 11.73 3.98
CA LEU A 341 8.15 11.27 3.97
C LEU A 341 8.05 9.78 4.27
N ALA A 342 7.31 9.44 5.34
CA ALA A 342 7.01 8.05 5.68
C ALA A 342 6.08 7.43 4.62
N TYR A 343 6.50 6.33 4.01
CA TYR A 343 5.80 5.74 2.86
C TYR A 343 5.46 4.27 3.08
N GLY A 344 6.45 3.38 3.07
CA GLY A 344 6.26 1.95 3.27
C GLY A 344 6.49 1.54 4.72
N ALA A 345 5.68 0.63 5.24
CA ALA A 345 5.90 0.00 6.54
C ALA A 345 5.28 -1.39 6.57
N ASP A 346 5.92 -2.34 7.27
CA ASP A 346 5.37 -3.67 7.47
C ASP A 346 5.91 -4.36 8.72
N TRP A 347 5.12 -5.29 9.27
CA TRP A 347 5.47 -6.10 10.42
C TRP A 347 6.25 -7.33 10.00
N SER A 348 7.28 -7.69 10.75
CA SER A 348 7.88 -9.01 10.65
C SER A 348 6.93 -10.04 11.24
N ASP A 349 6.40 -10.93 10.39
CA ASP A 349 5.52 -12.02 10.84
C ASP A 349 6.25 -12.98 11.79
N GLY A 350 5.95 -12.88 13.10
CA GLY A 350 6.58 -13.66 14.16
C GLY A 350 8.02 -13.23 14.52
N GLY A 351 8.54 -12.15 13.95
CA GLY A 351 9.90 -11.68 14.21
C GLY A 351 9.96 -10.86 15.49
N ARG A 352 10.72 -11.34 16.46
CA ARG A 352 10.90 -10.68 17.76
C ARG A 352 12.36 -10.72 18.19
N THR A 353 12.80 -9.63 18.80
CA THR A 353 14.09 -9.57 19.49
C THR A 353 14.11 -10.52 20.69
N ALA A 354 15.29 -10.81 21.24
CA ALA A 354 15.42 -11.59 22.48
C ALA A 354 14.64 -10.99 23.68
N GLU A 355 14.37 -9.68 23.66
CA GLU A 355 13.57 -8.97 24.67
C GLU A 355 12.05 -9.12 24.44
N GLY A 356 11.64 -9.83 23.38
CA GLY A 356 10.24 -10.05 23.04
C GLY A 356 9.56 -8.89 22.30
N ARG A 357 10.33 -7.88 21.87
CA ARG A 357 9.83 -6.73 21.08
C ARG A 357 9.61 -7.12 19.61
N ASP A 358 8.51 -6.64 19.03
CA ASP A 358 8.12 -6.95 17.65
C ASP A 358 9.06 -6.21 16.67
N LEU A 359 9.47 -6.88 15.59
CA LEU A 359 10.30 -6.29 14.54
C LEU A 359 9.44 -5.63 13.46
N VAL A 360 9.85 -4.44 13.05
CA VAL A 360 9.19 -3.62 12.02
C VAL A 360 10.22 -3.13 11.03
N ALA A 361 9.84 -3.07 9.75
CA ALA A 361 10.59 -2.37 8.73
C ALA A 361 9.78 -1.19 8.24
N SER A 362 10.46 -0.07 8.00
CA SER A 362 9.85 1.11 7.41
C SER A 362 10.80 1.81 6.45
N CYS A 363 10.23 2.42 5.42
CA CYS A 363 10.97 3.12 4.40
C CYS A 363 10.40 4.51 4.10
N SER A 364 11.31 5.42 3.74
CA SER A 364 11.01 6.83 3.55
C SER A 364 11.51 7.29 2.18
N PHE A 365 10.75 8.23 1.60
CA PHE A 365 10.81 8.49 0.17
C PHE A 365 12.06 9.30 -0.22
N TYR A 366 12.22 10.57 0.19
CA TYR A 366 13.33 11.40 -0.31
C TYR A 366 14.67 11.21 0.43
N ASP A 367 14.70 10.52 1.56
CA ASP A 367 15.96 10.18 2.24
C ASP A 367 16.51 8.81 1.80
N HIS A 368 15.75 8.07 0.98
CA HIS A 368 16.11 6.75 0.44
C HIS A 368 16.31 5.67 1.51
N MET A 369 15.89 5.93 2.74
CA MET A 369 16.24 5.09 3.87
C MET A 369 15.25 3.95 4.05
N LEU A 370 15.79 2.75 4.27
CA LEU A 370 15.09 1.61 4.84
C LEU A 370 15.63 1.37 6.25
N HIS A 371 14.74 1.37 7.25
CA HIS A 371 15.07 1.09 8.63
C HIS A 371 14.42 -0.20 9.10
N VAL A 372 15.12 -0.92 9.97
CA VAL A 372 14.55 -1.98 10.83
C VAL A 372 14.60 -1.48 12.26
N TRP A 373 13.49 -1.61 12.97
CA TRP A 373 13.34 -1.15 14.35
C TRP A 373 12.44 -2.10 15.14
N SER A 374 12.44 -1.96 16.46
CA SER A 374 11.61 -2.79 17.34
C SER A 374 10.76 -1.97 18.29
N CYS A 375 9.56 -2.48 18.58
CA CYS A 375 8.61 -1.86 19.50
C CYS A 375 8.06 -2.82 20.57
#